data_AF-A0A1Y5U2X4-F1
#
_entry.id   AF-A0A1Y5U2X4-F1
#
_cell.length_a   1.000
_cell.length_b   1.000
_cell.length_c   1.000
_cell.angle_alpha   90.00
_cell.angle_beta   90.00
_cell.angle_gamma   90.00
#
_symmetry.space_group_name_H-M   'P 1'
#
loop_
_entity.id
_entity.type
_entity.pdbx_description
1 polymer ?
#
loop_
_entity_poly.entity_id
_entity_poly.type
_entity_poly.pdbx_seq_one_letter_code
_entity_poly.pdbx_strand_id
1 'polypeptide(L)'
;MLDSQSAAFAERVWDYASRLGNNAPRIADEMMEAAFPLTCTQARQEGALRMLRTGIISEVKRILRNREDGLGQVDFAEVCEAFVPLVKDLRSKSYFVESAEEYVAVPDLIVEPDLLDDARRFMRRKGVECLTEADRLDALFAAVTSSDPDAARARQEVLA
;
A
#
# COMPACT_ATOMS: atom_id res chain seq x y z
N MET A 1 29.66 3.21 18.42
CA MET A 1 28.55 3.79 19.21
C MET A 1 27.27 3.94 18.38
N LEU A 2 27.36 4.27 17.08
CA LEU A 2 26.21 4.20 16.15
C LEU A 2 25.78 2.75 15.87
N ASP A 3 26.71 1.84 15.60
CA ASP A 3 26.41 0.43 15.31
C ASP A 3 25.67 -0.30 16.45
N SER A 4 25.98 0.04 17.71
CA SER A 4 25.33 -0.52 18.89
C SER A 4 23.88 -0.04 19.06
N GLN A 5 23.59 1.20 18.68
CA GLN A 5 22.22 1.73 18.75
C GLN A 5 21.36 1.20 17.61
N SER A 6 21.93 1.07 16.41
CA SER A 6 21.27 0.44 15.27
C SER A 6 20.97 -1.04 15.54
N ALA A 7 21.88 -1.77 16.19
CA ALA A 7 21.65 -3.16 16.60
C ALA A 7 20.52 -3.29 17.64
N ALA A 8 20.52 -2.44 18.68
CA ALA A 8 19.47 -2.43 19.70
C ALA A 8 18.10 -2.03 19.13
N PHE A 9 18.06 -1.11 18.16
CA PHE A 9 16.84 -0.77 17.45
C PHE A 9 16.32 -1.96 16.64
N ALA A 10 17.20 -2.64 15.90
CA ALA A 10 16.84 -3.83 15.13
C ALA A 10 16.33 -4.98 16.01
N GLU A 11 16.96 -5.24 17.15
CA GLU A 11 16.51 -6.25 18.11
C GLU A 11 15.08 -5.97 18.59
N ARG A 12 14.78 -4.72 18.93
CA ARG A 12 13.41 -4.33 19.32
C ARG A 12 12.42 -4.49 18.17
N VAL A 13 12.78 -4.09 16.95
CA VAL A 13 11.92 -4.31 15.77
C VAL A 13 11.54 -5.78 15.67
N TRP A 14 12.48 -6.71 15.87
CA TRP A 14 12.21 -8.13 15.83
C TRP A 14 11.36 -8.65 17.00
N ASP A 15 11.56 -8.12 18.20
CA ASP A 15 10.71 -8.45 19.35
C ASP A 15 9.24 -8.02 19.13
N TYR A 16 9.01 -6.83 18.57
CA TYR A 16 7.67 -6.39 18.17
C TYR A 16 7.11 -7.19 17.00
N ALA A 17 7.91 -7.49 15.97
CA ALA A 17 7.49 -8.31 14.83
C ALA A 17 7.04 -9.72 15.26
N SER A 18 7.70 -10.31 16.26
CA SER A 18 7.32 -11.62 16.80
C SER A 18 5.91 -11.66 17.42
N ARG A 19 5.41 -10.51 17.87
CA ARG A 19 4.11 -10.35 18.53
C ARG A 19 3.03 -9.80 17.60
N LEU A 20 3.41 -8.96 16.65
CA LEU A 20 2.50 -8.16 15.82
C LEU A 20 2.44 -8.60 14.35
N GLY A 21 3.29 -9.55 13.93
CA GLY A 21 3.52 -9.85 12.51
C GLY A 21 4.41 -8.81 11.85
N ASN A 22 4.66 -8.92 10.55
CA ASN A 22 5.57 -8.03 9.79
C ASN A 22 4.91 -6.69 9.39
N ASN A 23 4.00 -6.18 10.22
CA ASN A 23 3.29 -4.93 9.95
C ASN A 23 4.12 -3.72 10.39
N ALA A 24 4.94 -3.18 9.49
CA ALA A 24 5.87 -2.09 9.82
C ALA A 24 5.21 -0.81 10.38
N PRO A 25 4.05 -0.32 9.86
CA PRO A 25 3.33 0.79 10.48
C PRO A 25 2.95 0.51 11.93
N ARG A 26 2.37 -0.65 12.21
CA ARG A 26 1.93 -1.02 13.56
C ARG A 26 3.10 -1.20 14.52
N ILE A 27 4.19 -1.81 14.07
CA ILE A 27 5.43 -1.93 14.86
C ILE A 27 6.00 -0.54 15.18
N ALA A 28 6.06 0.35 14.20
CA ALA A 28 6.55 1.71 14.41
C ALA A 28 5.68 2.48 15.42
N ASP A 29 4.35 2.42 15.28
CA ASP A 29 3.43 3.09 16.19
C ASP A 29 3.59 2.58 17.64
N GLU A 30 3.65 1.26 17.83
CA GLU A 30 3.84 0.63 19.15
C GLU A 30 5.21 0.96 19.77
N MET A 31 6.28 0.93 18.97
CA MET A 31 7.63 1.32 19.42
C MET A 31 7.70 2.80 19.80
N MET A 32 7.06 3.66 19.00
CA MET A 32 7.01 5.11 19.23
C MET A 32 6.21 5.44 20.49
N GLU A 33 5.04 4.84 20.68
CA GLU A 33 4.20 5.08 21.85
C GLU A 33 4.86 4.58 23.12
N ALA A 34 5.57 3.44 23.06
CA ALA A 34 6.31 2.90 24.20
C ALA A 34 7.55 3.76 24.56
N ALA A 35 8.28 4.26 23.56
CA ALA A 35 9.51 5.01 23.79
C ALA A 35 9.27 6.50 24.11
N PHE A 36 8.31 7.14 23.44
CA PHE A 36 8.07 8.58 23.50
C PHE A 36 6.56 8.93 23.54
N PRO A 37 5.82 8.49 24.57
CA PRO A 37 4.36 8.64 24.62
C PRO A 37 3.89 10.10 24.58
N LEU A 38 4.61 11.00 25.26
CA LEU A 38 4.28 12.43 25.29
C LEU A 38 4.49 13.10 23.93
N THR A 39 5.58 12.77 23.24
CA THR A 39 5.88 13.28 21.90
C THR A 39 4.83 12.80 20.89
N CYS A 40 4.41 11.54 20.97
CA CYS A 40 3.35 11.02 20.10
C CYS A 40 2.02 11.72 20.35
N THR A 41 1.67 11.97 21.62
CA THR A 41 0.47 12.71 22.01
C THR A 41 0.48 14.14 21.46
N GLN A 42 1.60 14.87 21.62
CA GLN A 42 1.75 16.23 21.11
C GLN A 42 1.73 16.27 19.58
N ALA A 43 2.45 15.36 18.91
CA ALA A 43 2.46 15.28 17.46
C ALA A 43 1.06 14.96 16.86
N ARG A 44 0.20 14.23 17.58
CA ARG A 44 -1.22 14.05 17.21
C ARG A 44 -2.00 15.36 17.30
N GLN A 45 -1.85 16.07 18.41
CA GLN A 45 -2.54 17.36 18.64
C GLN A 45 -2.14 18.42 17.60
N GLU A 46 -0.88 18.40 17.18
CA GLU A 46 -0.33 19.32 16.19
C GLU A 46 -0.50 18.85 14.73
N GLY A 47 -1.06 17.65 14.51
CA GLY A 47 -1.21 17.07 13.16
C GLY A 47 0.12 16.65 12.50
N ALA A 48 1.22 16.65 13.23
CA ALA A 48 2.58 16.35 12.75
C ALA A 48 2.96 14.86 12.85
N LEU A 49 2.09 14.01 13.43
CA LEU A 49 2.40 12.59 13.66
C LEU A 49 2.84 11.86 12.38
N ARG A 50 2.26 12.21 11.22
CA ARG A 50 2.65 11.62 9.94
C ARG A 50 4.12 11.87 9.59
N MET A 51 4.62 13.07 9.84
CA MET A 51 6.02 13.42 9.57
C MET A 51 6.94 12.67 10.52
N LEU A 52 6.56 12.57 11.80
CA LEU A 52 7.33 11.85 12.82
C LEU A 52 7.41 10.34 12.53
N ARG A 53 6.31 9.70 12.12
CA ARG A 53 6.25 8.25 11.90
C ARG A 53 6.98 7.80 10.64
N THR A 54 7.04 8.63 9.59
CA THR A 54 7.49 8.21 8.26
C THR A 54 8.93 7.68 8.26
N GLY A 55 9.84 8.35 8.98
CA GLY A 55 11.24 7.91 9.08
C GLY A 55 11.39 6.58 9.82
N ILE A 56 10.63 6.41 10.89
CA ILE A 56 10.66 5.19 11.73
C ILE A 56 10.07 4.02 10.95
N ILE A 57 8.92 4.20 10.29
CA ILE A 57 8.32 3.17 9.43
C ILE A 57 9.30 2.73 8.33
N SER A 58 9.99 3.68 7.71
CA SER A 58 10.97 3.37 6.65
C SER A 58 12.13 2.52 7.17
N GLU A 59 12.62 2.81 8.38
CA GLU A 59 13.71 2.08 9.00
C GLU A 59 13.27 0.70 9.51
N VAL A 60 12.07 0.60 10.10
CA VAL A 60 11.45 -0.69 10.46
C VAL A 60 11.34 -1.57 9.22
N LYS A 61 10.82 -1.04 8.10
CA LYS A 61 10.75 -1.77 6.83
C LYS A 61 12.13 -2.22 6.34
N ARG A 62 13.15 -1.36 6.46
CA ARG A 62 14.51 -1.73 6.09
C ARG A 62 14.99 -2.92 6.91
N ILE A 63 14.78 -2.90 8.23
CA ILE A 63 15.20 -4.01 9.10
C ILE A 63 14.41 -5.28 8.79
N LEU A 64 13.10 -5.19 8.61
CA LEU A 64 12.26 -6.33 8.27
C LEU A 64 12.67 -6.97 6.94
N ARG A 65 12.98 -6.17 5.91
CA ARG A 65 13.50 -6.65 4.62
C ARG A 65 14.89 -7.27 4.74
N ASN A 66 15.79 -6.66 5.52
CA ASN A 66 17.17 -7.13 5.63
C ASN A 66 17.33 -8.47 6.39
N ARG A 67 16.24 -9.06 6.91
CA ARG A 67 16.25 -10.49 7.34
C ARG A 67 16.46 -11.43 6.16
N GLU A 68 15.98 -11.05 4.98
CA GLU A 68 16.11 -11.82 3.74
C GLU A 68 17.47 -11.60 3.05
N ASP A 69 18.18 -10.51 3.35
CA ASP A 69 19.52 -10.27 2.79
C ASP A 69 20.58 -11.30 3.26
N GLY A 70 20.27 -12.09 4.29
CA GLY A 70 21.07 -13.25 4.70
C GLY A 70 20.68 -14.57 4.02
N LEU A 71 19.53 -14.61 3.34
CA LEU A 71 18.93 -15.80 2.75
C LEU A 71 18.16 -15.43 1.48
N GLY A 72 18.92 -15.22 0.40
CA GLY A 72 18.39 -15.35 -0.95
C GLY A 72 17.61 -14.15 -1.47
N GLN A 73 18.02 -13.70 -2.64
CA GLN A 73 17.15 -13.05 -3.60
C GLN A 73 15.87 -13.88 -3.74
N VAL A 74 14.77 -13.47 -3.09
CA VAL A 74 13.49 -14.18 -3.15
C VAL A 74 12.89 -13.93 -4.53
N ASP A 75 13.31 -14.78 -5.47
CA ASP A 75 12.64 -14.98 -6.74
C ASP A 75 11.21 -15.47 -6.47
N PHE A 76 10.32 -15.34 -7.45
CA PHE A 76 8.90 -15.71 -7.36
C PHE A 76 8.62 -17.16 -6.91
N ALA A 77 9.67 -17.97 -6.74
CA ALA A 77 9.66 -19.38 -6.38
C ALA A 77 9.35 -19.69 -4.89
N GLU A 78 9.32 -18.70 -3.99
CA GLU A 78 8.96 -18.95 -2.56
C GLU A 78 7.47 -18.74 -2.24
N VAL A 79 6.63 -18.52 -3.24
CA VAL A 79 5.17 -18.72 -3.08
C VAL A 79 4.93 -20.23 -3.04
N CYS A 80 4.45 -20.77 -1.92
CA CYS A 80 4.03 -22.18 -1.79
C CYS A 80 3.34 -22.65 -3.09
N GLU A 81 3.77 -23.77 -3.68
CA GLU A 81 3.30 -24.26 -4.99
C GLU A 81 1.78 -24.23 -5.15
N ALA A 82 1.04 -24.38 -4.04
CA ALA A 82 -0.40 -24.29 -3.97
C ALA A 82 -0.98 -22.94 -4.48
N PHE A 83 -0.28 -21.82 -4.30
CA PHE A 83 -0.76 -20.49 -4.70
C PHE A 83 -0.20 -20.00 -6.03
N VAL A 84 0.80 -20.68 -6.60
CA VAL A 84 1.39 -20.35 -7.91
C VAL A 84 0.33 -20.20 -9.02
N PRO A 85 -0.68 -21.09 -9.14
CA PRO A 85 -1.72 -20.93 -10.16
C PRO A 85 -2.57 -19.67 -10.01
N LEU A 86 -2.71 -19.13 -8.79
CA LEU A 86 -3.50 -17.95 -8.50
C LEU A 86 -2.68 -16.66 -8.68
N VAL A 87 -1.41 -16.70 -8.31
CA VAL A 87 -0.52 -15.53 -8.36
C VAL A 87 0.01 -15.27 -9.77
N LYS A 88 0.24 -16.32 -10.57
CA LYS A 88 0.82 -16.18 -11.93
C LYS A 88 0.03 -15.26 -12.87
N ASP A 89 -1.29 -15.17 -12.69
CA ASP A 89 -2.19 -14.40 -13.54
C ASP A 89 -2.46 -13.00 -12.98
N LEU A 90 -1.88 -12.66 -11.82
CA LEU A 90 -1.93 -11.32 -11.27
C LEU A 90 -1.08 -10.37 -12.13
N ARG A 91 -1.64 -9.20 -12.44
CA ARG A 91 -0.97 -8.18 -13.25
C ARG A 91 0.20 -7.50 -12.54
N SER A 92 0.29 -7.61 -11.21
CA SER A 92 1.29 -6.92 -10.41
C SER A 92 1.84 -7.83 -9.31
N LYS A 93 3.07 -7.52 -8.90
CA LYS A 93 3.81 -8.18 -7.80
C LYS A 93 3.42 -7.64 -6.43
N SER A 94 2.70 -6.53 -6.40
CA SER A 94 2.20 -5.86 -5.21
C SER A 94 0.87 -5.15 -5.48
N TYR A 95 0.08 -4.96 -4.43
CA TYR A 95 -1.23 -4.32 -4.50
C TYR A 95 -1.38 -3.29 -3.39
N PHE A 96 -2.12 -2.22 -3.68
CA PHE A 96 -2.37 -1.16 -2.71
C PHE A 96 -3.36 -1.64 -1.64
N VAL A 97 -2.98 -1.43 -0.39
CA VAL A 97 -3.74 -1.72 0.83
C VAL A 97 -4.11 -0.38 1.45
N GLU A 98 -5.41 -0.08 1.55
CA GLU A 98 -5.88 1.22 2.01
C GLU A 98 -5.60 1.47 3.48
N SER A 99 -5.81 0.47 4.33
CA SER A 99 -5.55 0.54 5.77
C SER A 99 -4.08 0.82 6.10
N ALA A 100 -3.16 0.38 5.22
CA ALA A 100 -1.73 0.62 5.35
C ALA A 100 -1.23 1.83 4.52
N GLU A 101 -2.10 2.42 3.70
CA GLU A 101 -1.79 3.50 2.76
C GLU A 101 -0.58 3.20 1.84
N GLU A 102 -0.37 1.93 1.46
CA GLU A 102 0.81 1.53 0.71
C GLU A 102 0.62 0.31 -0.19
N TYR A 103 1.61 0.04 -1.05
CA TYR A 103 1.68 -1.18 -1.84
C TYR A 103 2.39 -2.28 -1.07
N VAL A 104 1.70 -3.40 -0.87
CA VAL A 104 2.20 -4.59 -0.17
C VAL A 104 2.45 -5.70 -1.17
N ALA A 105 3.58 -6.42 -1.03
CA ALA A 105 3.96 -7.48 -1.96
C ALA A 105 3.02 -8.69 -1.82
N VAL A 106 2.81 -9.43 -2.91
CA VAL A 106 1.93 -10.61 -2.90
C VAL A 106 2.33 -11.66 -1.85
N PRO A 107 3.62 -11.96 -1.59
CA PRO A 107 4.00 -12.85 -0.49
C PRO A 107 3.51 -12.37 0.87
N ASP A 108 3.67 -11.08 1.20
CA ASP A 108 3.20 -10.50 2.46
C ASP A 108 1.66 -10.55 2.57
N LEU A 109 0.95 -10.30 1.46
CA LEU A 109 -0.51 -10.41 1.41
C LEU A 109 -1.00 -11.85 1.65
N ILE A 110 -0.24 -12.86 1.21
CA ILE A 110 -0.57 -14.27 1.48
C ILE A 110 -0.42 -14.58 2.97
N VAL A 111 0.58 -13.99 3.63
CA VAL A 111 0.83 -14.16 5.08
C VAL A 111 -0.19 -13.40 5.93
N GLU A 112 -0.70 -12.27 5.45
CA GLU A 112 -1.66 -11.40 6.17
C GLU A 112 -3.02 -11.31 5.43
N PRO A 113 -3.97 -12.24 5.69
CA PRO A 113 -5.25 -12.29 4.99
C PRO A 113 -6.10 -11.02 5.09
N ASP A 114 -6.01 -10.28 6.19
CA ASP A 114 -6.74 -9.02 6.37
C ASP A 114 -6.24 -7.94 5.39
N LEU A 115 -4.92 -7.89 5.12
CA LEU A 115 -4.36 -6.97 4.13
C LEU A 115 -4.74 -7.40 2.70
N LEU A 116 -4.78 -8.71 2.43
CA LEU A 116 -5.27 -9.23 1.15
C LEU A 116 -6.76 -8.92 0.95
N ASP A 117 -7.57 -9.02 2.00
CA ASP A 117 -9.00 -8.66 2.00
C ASP A 117 -9.22 -7.17 1.68
N ASP A 118 -8.38 -6.31 2.25
CA ASP A 118 -8.39 -4.88 1.97
C ASP A 118 -7.95 -4.59 0.53
N ALA A 119 -6.81 -5.14 0.09
CA ALA A 119 -6.31 -4.99 -1.27
C ALA A 119 -7.33 -5.45 -2.33
N ARG A 120 -7.99 -6.60 -2.13
CA ARG A 120 -9.01 -7.10 -3.08
C ARG A 120 -10.23 -6.18 -3.13
N ARG A 121 -10.65 -5.59 -2.01
CA ARG A 121 -11.80 -4.68 -1.93
C ARG A 121 -11.48 -3.36 -2.62
N PHE A 122 -10.28 -2.82 -2.35
CA PHE A 122 -9.78 -1.63 -3.02
C PHE A 122 -9.74 -1.83 -4.55
N MET A 123 -9.11 -2.91 -5.02
CA MET A 123 -8.98 -3.21 -6.44
C MET A 123 -10.35 -3.36 -7.11
N ARG A 124 -11.31 -4.03 -6.43
CA ARG A 124 -12.68 -4.17 -6.95
C ARG A 124 -13.39 -2.81 -7.07
N ARG A 125 -13.28 -1.95 -6.05
CA ARG A 125 -13.88 -0.61 -6.10
C ARG A 125 -13.28 0.22 -7.22
N LYS A 126 -11.95 0.21 -7.39
CA LYS A 126 -11.26 0.89 -8.51
C LYS A 126 -11.69 0.37 -9.87
N GLY A 127 -11.92 -0.94 -10.00
CA GLY A 127 -12.46 -1.53 -11.22
C GLY A 127 -13.86 -1.00 -11.55
N VAL A 128 -14.76 -0.93 -10.57
CA VAL A 128 -16.12 -0.39 -10.75
C VAL A 128 -16.10 1.10 -11.10
N GLU A 129 -15.29 1.90 -10.40
CA GLU A 129 -15.08 3.32 -10.73
C GLU A 129 -14.61 3.50 -12.17
N CYS A 130 -13.64 2.69 -12.62
CA CYS A 130 -13.11 2.76 -13.97
C CYS A 130 -14.14 2.37 -15.04
N LEU A 131 -14.93 1.32 -14.81
CA LEU A 131 -16.03 0.93 -15.71
C LEU A 131 -17.11 2.02 -15.79
N THR A 132 -17.48 2.60 -14.65
CA THR A 132 -18.48 3.68 -14.59
C THR A 132 -18.01 4.91 -15.37
N GLU A 133 -16.72 5.24 -15.27
CA GLU A 133 -16.13 6.33 -16.04
C GLU A 133 -16.06 6.01 -17.55
N ALA A 134 -15.74 4.76 -17.92
CA ALA A 134 -15.79 4.31 -19.31
C ALA A 134 -17.20 4.45 -19.90
N ASP A 135 -18.25 4.04 -19.16
CA ASP A 135 -19.65 4.19 -19.61
C ASP A 135 -20.02 5.67 -19.86
N ARG A 136 -19.49 6.58 -19.05
CA ARG A 136 -19.67 8.04 -19.27
C ARG A 136 -18.95 8.53 -20.51
N LEU A 137 -17.75 8.02 -20.78
CA LEU A 137 -17.01 8.34 -22.00
C LEU A 137 -17.73 7.80 -23.24
N ASP A 138 -18.33 6.61 -23.16
CA ASP A 138 -19.16 6.06 -24.23
C ASP A 138 -20.41 6.91 -24.48
N ALA A 139 -21.09 7.35 -23.42
CA ALA A 139 -22.24 8.26 -23.53
C ALA A 139 -21.84 9.62 -24.12
N LEU A 140 -20.70 10.18 -23.71
CA LEU A 140 -20.17 11.42 -24.27
C LEU A 140 -19.83 11.25 -25.75
N PHE A 141 -19.17 10.15 -26.13
CA PHE A 141 -18.86 9.85 -27.52
C PHE A 141 -20.13 9.75 -28.36
N ALA A 142 -21.15 9.04 -27.89
CA ALA A 142 -22.44 8.93 -28.58
C ALA A 142 -23.11 10.30 -28.75
N ALA A 143 -23.11 11.15 -27.71
CA ALA A 143 -23.67 12.50 -27.78
C ALA A 143 -22.92 13.37 -28.82
N VAL A 144 -21.59 13.35 -28.78
CA VAL A 144 -20.71 14.15 -29.66
C VAL A 144 -20.76 13.68 -31.11
N THR A 145 -20.94 12.38 -31.35
CA THR A 145 -21.00 11.80 -32.71
C THR A 145 -22.40 11.70 -33.28
N SER A 146 -23.43 12.03 -32.50
CA SER A 146 -24.81 12.11 -32.99
C SER A 146 -24.92 13.11 -34.14
N SER A 147 -25.86 12.87 -35.05
CA SER A 147 -26.18 13.80 -36.14
C SER A 147 -27.02 15.00 -35.67
N ASP A 148 -27.07 15.26 -34.36
CA ASP A 148 -27.82 16.36 -33.77
C ASP A 148 -27.11 17.70 -34.08
N PRO A 149 -27.80 18.66 -34.71
CA PRO A 149 -27.23 19.99 -34.98
C PRO A 149 -26.79 20.72 -33.70
N ASP A 150 -27.42 20.47 -32.54
CA ASP A 150 -27.01 21.06 -31.27
C ASP A 150 -25.67 20.48 -30.79
N ALA A 151 -25.43 19.18 -31.00
CA ALA A 151 -24.14 18.55 -30.73
C ALA A 151 -23.03 19.03 -31.69
N ALA A 152 -23.37 19.36 -32.94
CA ALA A 152 -22.43 19.98 -33.89
C ALA A 152 -22.04 21.41 -33.46
N ARG A 153 -23.02 22.20 -32.99
CA ARG A 153 -22.78 23.54 -32.46
C ARG A 153 -21.95 23.53 -31.18
N ALA A 154 -22.30 22.67 -30.22
CA ALA A 154 -21.55 22.54 -28.97
C ALA A 154 -20.08 22.16 -29.21
N ARG A 155 -19.80 21.29 -30.20
CA ARG A 155 -18.41 20.98 -30.61
C ARG A 155 -17.66 22.21 -31.16
N GLN A 156 -18.31 23.05 -31.96
CA GLN A 156 -17.69 24.27 -32.49
C GLN A 156 -17.42 25.30 -31.39
N GLU A 157 -18.31 25.42 -30.40
CA GLU A 157 -18.13 26.32 -29.25
C GLU A 157 -16.94 25.92 -28.37
N VAL A 158 -16.60 24.63 -28.27
CA VAL A 158 -15.41 24.15 -27.54
C VAL A 158 -14.11 24.37 -28.33
N LEU A 159 -14.18 24.45 -29.66
CA LEU A 159 -13.02 24.66 -30.54
C LEU A 159 -12.67 26.14 -30.75
N ALA A 160 -13.56 27.07 -30.37
CA ALA A 160 -13.41 28.51 -30.51
C ALA A 160 -12.71 29.14 -29.29
#